data_AF-A0A800KMF3-F1
#
_entry.id   AF-A0A800KMF3-F1
#
_cell.length_a   1.000
_cell.length_b   1.000
_cell.length_c   1.000
_cell.angle_alpha   90.00
_cell.angle_beta   90.00
_cell.angle_gamma   90.00
#
_symmetry.space_group_name_H-M   'P 1'
#
loop_
_entity.id
_entity.type
_entity.pdbx_description
1 polymer ?
#
loop_
_entity_poly.entity_id
_entity_poly.type
_entity_poly.pdbx_seq_one_letter_code
_entity_poly.pdbx_strand_id
1 'polypeptide(L)'
;MAYRKDQGRMARMTAFWSLAILIFYGCVSLRAELATSFAESLGQPINGMRVPVVGMDLSPALLITAGVLALSLTLLYRWEQTPKNADLLIETESELRKVSWPTLDEAINGSWAVMMTVLVLMGFLAGIDFLLGRVARVILTGGA
;
A
#
# COMPACT_ATOMS: atom_id res chain seq x y z
N MET A 1 4.72 30.31 18.20
CA MET A 1 3.65 30.24 17.17
C MET A 1 2.38 29.83 17.88
N ALA A 2 1.27 30.55 17.69
CA ALA A 2 0.01 30.24 18.38
C ALA A 2 -0.54 28.89 17.87
N TYR A 3 -0.72 27.92 18.77
CA TYR A 3 -1.31 26.60 18.48
C TYR A 3 -2.71 26.79 17.88
N ARG A 4 -2.85 26.55 16.57
CA ARG A 4 -4.15 26.65 15.89
C ARG A 4 -4.82 25.30 16.03
N LYS A 5 -5.98 25.27 16.68
CA LYS A 5 -6.72 24.06 17.11
C LYS A 5 -7.03 23.02 16.01
N ASP A 6 -6.87 23.38 14.73
CA ASP A 6 -7.08 22.52 13.56
C ASP A 6 -5.80 21.97 12.90
N GLN A 7 -4.61 22.28 13.42
CA GLN A 7 -3.34 21.81 12.83
C GLN A 7 -3.15 20.30 13.04
N GLY A 8 -2.71 19.58 11.99
CA GLY A 8 -2.43 18.15 12.07
C GLY A 8 -3.64 17.25 11.90
N ARG A 9 -4.86 17.78 11.73
CA ARG A 9 -6.07 16.96 11.70
C ARG A 9 -6.07 15.98 10.54
N MET A 10 -5.68 16.45 9.35
CA MET A 10 -5.66 15.62 8.15
C MET A 10 -4.55 14.59 8.23
N ALA A 11 -3.32 14.99 8.60
CA ALA A 11 -2.19 14.07 8.74
C ALA A 11 -2.46 12.93 9.73
N ARG A 12 -3.04 13.27 10.90
CA ARG A 12 -3.43 12.28 11.92
C ARG A 12 -4.51 11.33 11.42
N MET A 13 -5.60 11.87 10.86
CA MET A 13 -6.66 11.04 10.31
C MET A 13 -6.15 10.10 9.21
N THR A 14 -5.27 10.57 8.32
CA THR A 14 -4.67 9.72 7.28
C THR A 14 -3.74 8.65 7.87
N ALA A 15 -2.95 8.97 8.89
CA ALA A 15 -2.08 8.00 9.56
C ALA A 15 -2.90 6.93 10.29
N PHE A 16 -3.94 7.34 11.02
CA PHE A 16 -4.89 6.45 11.66
C PHE A 16 -5.51 5.47 10.67
N TRP A 17 -6.15 5.99 9.60
CA TRP A 17 -6.90 5.16 8.66
C TRP A 17 -6.00 4.24 7.84
N SER A 18 -4.82 4.69 7.42
CA SER A 18 -3.88 3.85 6.66
C SER A 18 -3.42 2.63 7.46
N LEU A 19 -3.06 2.84 8.72
CA LEU A 19 -2.62 1.76 9.59
C LEU A 19 -3.82 0.91 10.07
N ALA A 20 -4.98 1.51 10.31
CA ALA A 20 -6.20 0.76 10.63
C ALA A 20 -6.63 -0.19 9.50
N ILE A 21 -6.53 0.24 8.24
CA ILE A 21 -6.80 -0.63 7.07
C ILE A 21 -5.82 -1.81 7.02
N LEU A 22 -4.54 -1.55 7.30
CA LEU A 22 -3.52 -2.61 7.33
C LEU A 22 -3.76 -3.62 8.46
N ILE A 23 -4.13 -3.15 9.66
CA ILE A 23 -4.54 -4.00 10.79
C ILE A 23 -5.78 -4.82 10.42
N PHE A 24 -6.78 -4.19 9.81
CA PHE A 24 -8.00 -4.88 9.40
C PHE A 24 -7.70 -6.00 8.42
N TYR A 25 -6.88 -5.73 7.39
CA TYR A 25 -6.41 -6.76 6.46
C TYR A 25 -5.66 -7.88 7.19
N GLY A 26 -4.78 -7.54 8.13
CA GLY A 26 -4.08 -8.50 8.98
C GLY A 26 -5.03 -9.39 9.79
N CYS A 27 -6.11 -8.83 10.36
CA CYS A 27 -7.10 -9.58 11.11
C CYS A 27 -7.95 -10.50 10.21
N VAL A 28 -8.26 -10.08 8.99
CA VAL A 28 -8.94 -10.91 7.99
C VAL A 28 -8.07 -12.10 7.59
N SER A 29 -6.78 -11.86 7.34
CA SER A 29 -5.80 -12.91 7.05
C SER A 29 -5.65 -13.87 8.23
N LEU A 30 -5.49 -13.34 9.46
CA LEU A 30 -5.42 -14.15 10.68
C LEU A 30 -6.65 -15.03 10.87
N ARG A 31 -7.86 -14.50 10.59
CA ARG A 31 -9.10 -15.29 10.66
C ARG A 31 -9.10 -16.44 9.65
N ALA A 32 -8.63 -16.20 8.43
CA ALA A 32 -8.56 -17.23 7.39
C ALA A 32 -7.60 -18.36 7.81
N GLU A 33 -6.44 -18.01 8.35
CA GLU A 33 -5.45 -18.97 8.83
C GLU A 33 -5.95 -19.74 10.06
N LEU A 34 -6.57 -19.06 11.02
CA LEU A 34 -7.07 -19.69 12.24
C LEU A 34 -8.25 -20.63 11.96
N ALA A 35 -9.12 -20.26 11.01
CA ALA A 35 -10.22 -21.12 10.57
C ALA A 35 -9.74 -22.34 9.78
N THR A 36 -8.68 -22.21 8.98
CA THR A 36 -8.15 -23.31 8.15
C THR A 36 -7.26 -24.25 8.97
N SER A 37 -6.34 -23.71 9.77
CA SER A 37 -5.36 -24.49 10.54
C SER A 37 -5.96 -25.15 11.78
N PHE A 38 -6.99 -24.56 12.38
CA PHE A 38 -7.67 -25.09 13.56
C PHE A 38 -9.15 -25.35 13.27
N ALA A 39 -9.43 -26.01 12.15
CA ALA A 39 -10.78 -26.28 11.66
C ALA A 39 -11.66 -27.03 12.69
N GLU A 40 -11.09 -28.02 13.39
CA GLU A 40 -11.86 -28.85 14.33
C GLU A 40 -12.20 -28.16 15.66
N SER A 41 -11.41 -27.18 16.10
CA SER A 41 -11.58 -26.54 17.42
C SER A 41 -12.06 -25.08 17.34
N LEU A 42 -11.52 -24.29 16.41
CA LEU A 42 -11.77 -22.85 16.30
C LEU A 42 -12.58 -22.48 15.05
N GLY A 43 -12.63 -23.37 14.05
CA GLY A 43 -13.41 -23.20 12.82
C GLY A 43 -14.87 -23.63 12.94
N GLN A 44 -15.24 -24.43 13.94
CA GLN A 44 -16.61 -24.93 14.05
C GLN A 44 -17.61 -23.84 14.46
N PRO A 45 -18.81 -23.84 13.86
CA PRO A 45 -19.86 -22.88 14.17
C PRO A 45 -20.43 -23.15 15.56
N ILE A 46 -20.34 -22.16 16.45
CA ILE A 46 -21.03 -22.18 17.74
C ILE A 46 -22.52 -21.95 17.45
N ASN A 47 -23.32 -22.98 17.66
CA ASN A 47 -24.79 -22.91 17.71
C ASN A 47 -25.50 -22.66 16.37
N GLY A 48 -24.83 -22.84 15.22
CA GLY A 48 -25.44 -22.69 13.88
C GLY A 48 -26.02 -21.31 13.58
N MET A 49 -25.73 -20.31 14.41
CA MET A 49 -26.27 -18.96 14.30
C MET A 49 -25.37 -18.16 13.34
N ARG A 50 -25.94 -17.79 12.20
CA ARG A 50 -25.27 -16.92 11.22
C ARG A 50 -25.40 -15.48 11.68
N VAL A 51 -24.29 -14.73 11.68
CA VAL A 51 -24.34 -13.29 11.96
C VAL A 51 -25.11 -12.61 10.81
N PRO A 52 -26.29 -12.00 11.04
CA PRO A 52 -27.14 -11.50 9.96
C PRO A 52 -26.55 -10.34 9.16
N VAL A 53 -25.53 -9.65 9.68
CA VAL A 53 -24.87 -8.52 9.01
C VAL A 53 -23.71 -8.97 8.11
N VAL A 54 -23.08 -10.11 8.39
CA VAL A 54 -21.83 -10.54 7.71
C VAL A 54 -21.97 -11.89 7.02
N GLY A 55 -23.07 -12.62 7.24
CA GLY A 55 -23.32 -13.93 6.62
C GLY A 55 -22.34 -15.04 7.05
N MET A 56 -21.47 -14.75 8.02
CA MET A 56 -20.49 -15.68 8.55
C MET A 56 -21.06 -16.45 9.75
N ASP A 57 -20.65 -17.71 9.88
CA ASP A 57 -20.97 -18.50 11.06
C ASP A 57 -20.25 -17.92 12.29
N LEU A 58 -20.96 -17.85 13.43
CA LEU A 58 -20.32 -17.49 14.71
C LEU A 58 -19.32 -18.58 15.10
N SER A 59 -18.04 -18.39 14.76
CA SER A 59 -16.96 -19.29 15.17
C SER A 59 -16.10 -18.66 16.29
N PRO A 60 -15.46 -19.48 17.14
CA PRO A 60 -14.47 -18.98 18.11
C PRO A 60 -13.36 -18.16 17.44
N ALA A 61 -12.96 -18.55 16.21
CA ALA A 61 -12.00 -17.79 15.42
C ALA A 61 -12.46 -16.35 15.12
N LEU A 62 -13.75 -16.13 14.89
CA LEU A 62 -14.31 -14.79 14.67
C LEU A 62 -14.24 -13.94 15.96
N LEU A 63 -14.56 -14.52 17.12
CA LEU A 63 -14.49 -13.81 18.40
C LEU A 63 -13.05 -13.42 18.76
N ILE A 64 -12.10 -14.34 18.58
CA ILE A 64 -10.68 -14.08 18.83
C ILE A 64 -10.18 -12.96 17.91
N THR A 65 -10.46 -13.06 16.61
CA THR A 65 -10.00 -12.06 15.63
C THR A 65 -10.66 -10.71 15.82
N ALA A 66 -11.95 -10.66 16.19
CA ALA A 66 -12.63 -9.42 16.56
C ALA A 66 -12.04 -8.79 17.83
N GLY A 67 -11.71 -9.60 18.83
CA GLY A 67 -11.02 -9.15 20.04
C GLY A 67 -9.63 -8.58 19.75
N VAL A 68 -8.85 -9.26 18.90
CA VAL A 68 -7.53 -8.80 18.44
C VAL A 68 -7.66 -7.50 17.63
N LEU A 69 -8.66 -7.39 16.76
CA LEU A 69 -8.94 -6.17 16.00
C LEU A 69 -9.28 -5.00 16.93
N ALA A 70 -10.16 -5.20 17.91
CA ALA A 70 -10.51 -4.15 18.88
C ALA A 70 -9.29 -3.72 19.70
N LEU A 71 -8.52 -4.68 20.23
CA LEU A 71 -7.31 -4.41 21.00
C LEU A 71 -6.30 -3.61 20.16
N SER A 72 -6.00 -4.08 18.95
CA SER A 72 -5.02 -3.44 18.06
C SER A 72 -5.44 -2.02 17.67
N LEU A 73 -6.72 -1.77 17.38
CA LEU A 73 -7.25 -0.42 17.13
C LEU A 73 -7.13 0.49 18.35
N THR A 74 -7.41 -0.01 19.57
CA THR A 74 -7.22 0.80 20.79
C THR A 74 -5.76 1.12 21.05
N LEU A 75 -4.84 0.18 20.83
CA LEU A 75 -3.41 0.40 20.98
C LEU A 75 -2.89 1.43 19.97
N LEU A 76 -3.33 1.33 18.72
CA LEU A 76 -3.02 2.29 17.67
C LEU A 76 -3.50 3.69 18.03
N TYR A 77 -4.76 3.82 18.46
CA TYR A 77 -5.31 5.10 18.88
C TYR A 77 -4.50 5.70 20.04
N ARG A 78 -4.15 4.88 21.05
CA ARG A 78 -3.31 5.33 22.17
C ARG A 78 -1.90 5.73 21.73
N TRP A 79 -1.32 5.03 20.75
CA TRP A 79 0.02 5.31 20.25
C TRP A 79 0.06 6.61 19.41
N GLU A 80 -0.91 6.83 18.55
CA GLU A 80 -1.00 8.04 17.73
C GLU A 80 -1.32 9.29 18.57
N GLN A 81 -2.04 9.13 19.68
CA GLN A 81 -2.32 10.21 20.62
C GLN A 81 -1.14 10.61 21.52
N THR A 82 -0.01 9.91 21.44
CA THR A 82 1.18 10.34 22.17
C THR A 82 1.66 11.70 21.63
N PRO A 83 2.06 12.63 22.50
CA PRO A 83 2.40 14.00 22.09
C PRO A 83 3.54 14.01 21.07
N LYS A 84 4.54 13.15 21.26
CA LYS A 84 5.67 13.00 20.32
C LYS A 84 5.23 12.65 18.90
N ASN A 85 4.31 11.69 18.73
CA ASN A 85 3.85 11.29 17.41
C ASN A 85 2.95 12.35 16.77
N ALA A 86 2.09 12.98 17.58
CA ALA A 86 1.21 14.06 17.12
C ALA A 86 2.02 15.27 16.63
N ASP A 87 3.07 15.67 17.36
CA ASP A 87 3.93 16.80 17.00
C ASP A 87 4.70 16.52 15.70
N LEU A 88 5.23 15.29 15.52
CA LEU A 88 5.90 14.87 14.28
C LEU A 88 4.96 14.92 13.06
N LEU A 89 3.71 14.48 13.22
CA LEU A 89 2.71 14.53 12.15
C LEU A 89 2.34 15.97 11.79
N ILE A 90 2.21 16.85 12.78
CA ILE A 90 1.95 18.28 12.57
C ILE A 90 3.12 18.95 11.85
N GLU A 91 4.35 18.67 12.27
CA GLU A 91 5.57 19.20 11.64
C GLU A 91 5.66 18.73 10.18
N THR A 92 5.45 17.43 9.93
CA THR A 92 5.45 16.86 8.59
C THR A 92 4.38 17.50 7.69
N GLU A 93 3.15 17.71 8.19
CA GLU A 93 2.11 18.43 7.46
C GLU A 93 2.55 19.85 7.11
N SER A 94 3.21 20.54 8.04
CA SER A 94 3.71 21.89 7.83
C SER A 94 4.83 21.95 6.79
N GLU A 95 5.70 20.94 6.73
CA GLU A 95 6.76 20.82 5.73
C GLU A 95 6.19 20.44 4.35
N LEU A 96 5.23 19.51 4.30
CA LEU A 96 4.56 19.14 3.05
C LEU A 96 3.84 20.31 2.39
N ARG A 97 3.33 21.27 3.17
CA ARG A 97 2.74 22.51 2.65
C ARG A 97 3.75 23.45 2.00
N LYS A 98 5.05 23.30 2.26
CA LYS A 98 6.11 24.06 1.60
C LYS A 98 6.54 23.44 0.27
N VAL A 99 6.20 22.16 0.04
CA VAL A 99 6.52 21.46 -1.19
C VAL A 99 5.59 21.94 -2.31
N SER A 100 6.17 22.54 -3.34
CA SER A 100 5.47 22.85 -4.59
C SER A 100 5.31 21.57 -5.40
N TRP A 101 4.14 20.93 -5.29
CA TRP A 101 3.81 19.77 -6.12
C TRP A 101 3.63 20.22 -7.57
N PRO A 102 4.23 19.49 -8.55
CA PRO A 102 4.03 19.80 -9.95
C PRO A 102 2.55 19.67 -10.30
N THR A 103 2.10 20.54 -11.21
CA THR A 103 0.76 20.39 -11.80
C THR A 103 0.71 19.11 -12.65
N LEU A 104 -0.50 18.59 -12.91
CA LEU A 104 -0.66 17.39 -13.74
C LEU A 104 0.01 17.56 -15.12
N ASP A 105 -0.10 18.75 -15.71
CA ASP A 105 0.49 19.05 -17.01
C ASP A 105 2.03 19.04 -16.96
N GLU A 106 2.62 19.57 -15.89
CA GLU A 106 4.07 19.55 -15.69
C GLU A 106 4.59 18.12 -15.48
N ALA A 107 3.87 17.30 -14.72
CA ALA A 107 4.19 15.89 -14.52
C ALA A 107 4.10 15.07 -15.83
N ILE A 108 3.08 15.33 -16.65
CA ILE A 108 2.90 14.68 -17.95
C ILE A 108 4.01 15.11 -18.93
N ASN A 109 4.32 16.40 -19.00
CA ASN A 109 5.38 16.93 -19.86
C ASN A 109 6.75 16.36 -19.46
N GLY A 110 7.05 16.28 -18.16
CA GLY A 110 8.25 15.63 -17.65
C GLY A 110 8.31 14.14 -18.01
N SER A 111 7.20 13.42 -17.88
CA SER A 111 7.12 12.00 -18.24
C SER A 111 7.28 11.78 -19.75
N TRP A 112 6.74 12.67 -20.59
CA TRP A 112 6.86 12.61 -22.03
C TRP A 112 8.30 12.82 -22.51
N ALA A 113 9.04 13.74 -21.87
CA ALA A 113 10.45 13.94 -22.15
C ALA A 113 11.27 12.66 -21.91
N VAL A 114 11.05 11.99 -20.77
CA VAL A 114 11.71 10.71 -20.44
C VAL A 114 11.29 9.60 -21.41
N MET A 115 10.01 9.52 -21.77
CA MET A 115 9.50 8.56 -22.76
C MET A 115 10.26 8.70 -24.09
N MET A 116 10.43 9.94 -24.56
CA MET A 116 11.10 10.23 -25.82
C MET A 116 12.60 9.87 -25.79
N THR A 117 13.31 10.17 -24.69
CA THR A 117 14.72 9.79 -24.58
C THR A 117 14.91 8.28 -24.57
N VAL A 118 14.03 7.53 -23.88
CA VAL A 118 14.03 6.07 -23.87
C VAL A 118 13.73 5.50 -25.25
N LEU A 119 12.75 6.05 -25.98
CA LEU A 119 12.41 5.58 -27.33
C LEU A 119 13.55 5.80 -28.34
N VAL A 120 14.22 6.96 -28.29
CA VAL A 120 15.38 7.23 -29.15
C VAL A 120 16.52 6.25 -28.84
N LEU A 121 16.81 6.03 -27.55
CA LEU A 121 17.84 5.08 -27.13
C LEU A 121 17.50 3.65 -27.59
N MET A 122 16.24 3.23 -27.40
CA MET A 122 15.75 1.92 -27.84
C MET A 122 15.88 1.75 -29.35
N GLY A 123 15.50 2.76 -30.14
CA GLY A 123 15.65 2.74 -31.59
C GLY A 123 17.11 2.66 -32.03
N PHE A 124 18.00 3.39 -31.36
CA PHE A 124 19.44 3.35 -31.63
C PHE A 124 20.05 1.97 -31.33
N LEU A 125 19.76 1.39 -30.15
CA LEU A 125 20.23 0.04 -29.80
C LEU A 125 19.68 -1.00 -30.78
N ALA A 126 18.38 -0.99 -31.05
CA ALA A 126 17.77 -1.92 -31.99
C ALA A 126 18.37 -1.79 -33.41
N GLY A 127 18.70 -0.56 -33.82
CA GLY A 127 19.39 -0.30 -35.09
C GLY A 127 20.78 -0.92 -35.14
N ILE A 128 21.58 -0.74 -34.08
CA ILE A 128 22.92 -1.34 -33.97
C ILE A 128 22.83 -2.86 -33.94
N ASP A 129 21.94 -3.43 -33.13
CA ASP A 129 21.75 -4.88 -33.01
C ASP A 129 21.34 -5.50 -34.34
N PHE A 130 20.47 -4.83 -35.11
CA PHE A 130 20.07 -5.27 -36.43
C PHE A 130 21.23 -5.22 -37.44
N LEU A 131 21.99 -4.11 -37.46
CA LEU A 131 23.11 -3.91 -38.37
C LEU A 131 24.24 -4.92 -38.08
N LEU A 132 24.68 -5.01 -36.83
CA LEU A 132 25.70 -5.95 -36.39
C LEU A 132 25.24 -7.40 -36.60
N GLY A 133 23.97 -7.71 -36.33
CA GLY A 133 23.40 -9.03 -36.60
C GLY A 133 23.44 -9.40 -38.08
N ARG A 134 23.15 -8.46 -38.99
CA ARG A 134 23.27 -8.67 -40.45
C ARG A 134 24.71 -8.89 -40.86
N VAL A 135 25.64 -8.05 -40.40
CA VAL A 135 27.07 -8.16 -40.72
C VAL A 135 27.65 -9.47 -40.19
N ALA A 136 27.38 -9.82 -38.94
CA ALA A 136 27.82 -11.06 -38.33
C ALA A 136 27.30 -12.28 -39.08
N ARG A 137 26.04 -12.26 -39.53
CA ARG A 137 25.47 -13.34 -40.34
C ARG A 137 26.22 -13.50 -41.66
N VAL A 138 26.41 -12.40 -42.42
CA VAL A 138 27.13 -12.44 -43.72
C VAL A 138 28.56 -12.99 -43.56
N ILE A 139 29.28 -12.57 -42.51
CA ILE A 139 30.65 -13.02 -42.23
C ILE A 139 30.68 -14.50 -41.82
N LEU A 140 29.82 -14.93 -40.90
CA LEU A 140 29.84 -16.29 -40.36
C LEU A 140 29.30 -17.34 -41.33
N THR A 141 28.30 -17.00 -42.16
CA THR A 141 27.76 -17.92 -43.16
C THR A 141 28.42 -17.80 -44.54
N GLY A 142 29.48 -17.00 -44.68
CA GLY A 142 30.31 -16.97 -45.88
C GLY A 142 29.62 -16.46 -47.15
N GLY A 143 28.67 -15.53 -47.01
CA GLY A 143 28.00 -14.86 -48.14
C GLY A 143 27.11 -15.77 -49.00
N ALA A 144 25.80 -15.67 -48.78
CA ALA A 144 24.77 -15.82 -49.82
C ALA A 144 23.90 -14.57 -49.81
#